data_AF-A0A9D2UW42-F1
#
_entry.id   AF-A0A9D2UW42-F1
#
_cell.length_a   1.000
_cell.length_b   1.000
_cell.length_c   1.000
_cell.angle_alpha   90.00
_cell.angle_beta   90.00
_cell.angle_gamma   90.00
#
_symmetry.space_group_name_H-M   'P 1'
#
loop_
_entity.id
_entity.type
_entity.pdbx_description
1 polymer ?
#
loop_
_entity_poly.entity_id
_entity_poly.type
_entity_poly.pdbx_seq_one_letter_code
_entity_poly.pdbx_strand_id
1 'polypeptide(L)'
;MAKIEIHEPECEDCAAAKAEARKERRYAARAHRIAGQTRFITAIPCVGLFIAAIALTISTLISTIQVTIEVAQGHVGMQDMLVDYIEYADFFLLAVVLYIMSIGLYSLFIDHDIDMPAWLKIDTLDDLKELLVGVIGVVMAVYFLGRLIHGTEPLDLLFIGLSTAAVIVALAYFVKHVISSHGE
;
A
#
# COMPACT_ATOMS: atom_id res chain seq x y z
N MET A 1 -51.74 9.49 48.41
CA MET A 1 -50.36 9.47 48.97
C MET A 1 -49.54 8.53 48.09
N ALA A 2 -48.73 9.10 47.20
CA ALA A 2 -47.84 8.36 46.32
C ALA A 2 -46.60 7.91 47.13
N LYS A 3 -46.31 6.62 47.12
CA LYS A 3 -45.03 6.08 47.59
C LYS A 3 -44.27 5.63 46.36
N ILE A 4 -43.27 6.43 46.00
CA ILE A 4 -42.29 6.13 44.95
C ILE A 4 -41.29 5.17 45.60
N GLU A 5 -41.38 3.90 45.25
CA GLU A 5 -40.37 2.91 45.58
C GLU A 5 -39.54 2.70 44.30
N ILE A 6 -38.33 3.25 44.30
CA ILE A 6 -37.33 3.07 43.25
C ILE A 6 -36.90 1.60 43.32
N HIS A 7 -37.31 0.81 42.33
CA HIS A 7 -36.89 -0.58 42.16
C HIS A 7 -35.61 -0.59 41.32
N GLU A 8 -34.49 -0.90 41.98
CA GLU A 8 -33.10 -0.85 41.51
C GLU A 8 -32.78 -2.02 40.56
N PRO A 9 -32.63 -1.80 39.24
CA PRO A 9 -32.31 -2.86 38.27
C PRO A 9 -30.83 -2.79 37.85
N GLU A 10 -29.89 -2.71 38.81
CA GLU A 10 -28.51 -2.25 38.51
C GLU A 10 -27.37 -3.23 38.88
N CYS A 11 -27.67 -4.49 39.23
CA CYS A 11 -26.64 -5.45 39.69
C CYS A 11 -26.34 -6.61 38.71
N GLU A 12 -27.27 -7.00 37.84
CA GLU A 12 -27.08 -8.15 36.92
C GLU A 12 -26.31 -7.76 35.63
N ASP A 13 -26.58 -6.57 35.08
CA ASP A 13 -25.89 -6.03 33.88
C ASP A 13 -24.42 -5.67 34.14
N CYS A 14 -24.10 -5.20 35.36
CA CYS A 14 -22.73 -4.82 35.71
C CYS A 14 -21.78 -6.03 35.80
N ALA A 15 -22.32 -7.22 36.12
CA ALA A 15 -21.55 -8.46 36.21
C ALA A 15 -21.23 -9.05 34.82
N ALA A 16 -22.16 -8.96 33.87
CA ALA A 16 -21.96 -9.37 32.48
C ALA A 16 -20.94 -8.48 31.76
N ALA A 17 -21.06 -7.15 31.90
CA ALA A 17 -20.14 -6.18 31.31
C ALA A 17 -18.68 -6.33 31.81
N LYS A 18 -18.49 -6.68 33.10
CA LYS A 18 -17.16 -6.94 33.67
C LYS A 18 -16.55 -8.28 33.22
N ALA A 19 -17.38 -9.27 32.92
CA ALA A 19 -16.93 -10.57 32.42
C ALA A 19 -16.44 -10.50 30.97
N GLU A 20 -17.05 -9.65 30.15
CA GLU A 20 -16.64 -9.39 28.76
C GLU A 20 -15.34 -8.58 28.70
N ALA A 21 -15.23 -7.49 29.46
CA ALA A 21 -13.99 -6.72 29.58
C ALA A 21 -12.80 -7.54 30.12
N ARG A 22 -13.05 -8.55 30.98
CA ARG A 22 -12.00 -9.46 31.48
C ARG A 22 -11.61 -10.53 30.45
N LYS A 23 -12.53 -10.92 29.57
CA LYS A 23 -12.21 -11.79 28.42
C LYS A 23 -11.33 -11.04 27.43
N GLU A 24 -11.70 -9.83 27.02
CA GLU A 24 -10.91 -9.02 26.07
C GLU A 24 -9.49 -8.73 26.57
N ARG A 25 -9.34 -8.37 27.86
CA ARG A 25 -8.02 -8.19 28.49
C ARG A 25 -7.18 -9.49 28.51
N ARG A 26 -7.83 -10.65 28.62
CA ARG A 26 -7.16 -11.97 28.58
C ARG A 26 -6.82 -12.44 27.16
N TYR A 27 -7.61 -12.05 26.15
CA TYR A 27 -7.27 -12.27 24.74
C TYR A 27 -6.11 -11.36 24.32
N ALA A 28 -6.11 -10.09 24.70
CA ALA A 28 -4.98 -9.15 24.50
C ALA A 28 -3.67 -9.67 25.13
N ALA A 29 -3.73 -10.21 26.35
CA ALA A 29 -2.56 -10.75 27.05
C ALA A 29 -2.01 -12.06 26.44
N ARG A 30 -2.85 -12.89 25.80
CA ARG A 30 -2.42 -14.11 25.08
C ARG A 30 -1.89 -13.79 23.68
N ALA A 31 -2.50 -12.84 22.97
CA ALA A 31 -1.98 -12.31 21.71
C ALA A 31 -0.58 -11.72 21.88
N HIS A 32 -0.34 -11.00 22.98
CA HIS A 32 0.96 -10.36 23.26
C HIS A 32 2.16 -11.31 23.37
N ARG A 33 1.94 -12.58 23.77
CA ARG A 33 3.02 -13.58 23.94
C ARG A 33 3.35 -14.32 22.63
N ILE A 34 2.41 -14.37 21.69
CA ILE A 34 2.59 -14.93 20.35
C ILE A 34 3.04 -13.82 19.36
N ALA A 35 2.59 -12.58 19.58
CA ALA A 35 3.00 -11.38 18.86
C ALA A 35 4.49 -11.01 19.04
N GLY A 36 5.08 -11.36 20.20
CA GLY A 36 6.53 -11.18 20.41
C GLY A 36 7.38 -11.98 19.42
N GLN A 37 6.86 -13.07 18.86
CA GLN A 37 7.58 -13.96 17.95
C GLN A 37 7.32 -13.61 16.46
N THR A 38 6.14 -13.06 16.13
CA THR A 38 5.83 -12.56 14.77
C THR A 38 6.58 -11.28 14.41
N ARG A 39 7.06 -10.53 15.41
CA ARG A 39 7.90 -9.34 15.21
C ARG A 39 9.18 -9.65 14.41
N PHE A 40 9.81 -10.80 14.64
CA PHE A 40 11.01 -11.19 13.87
C PHE A 40 10.69 -11.58 12.43
N ILE A 41 9.54 -12.21 12.19
CA ILE A 41 9.10 -12.61 10.85
C ILE A 41 8.77 -11.37 10.01
N THR A 42 8.19 -10.34 10.61
CA THR A 42 7.81 -9.09 9.92
C THR A 42 8.99 -8.15 9.72
N ALA A 43 10.02 -8.23 10.57
CA ALA A 43 11.23 -7.43 10.39
C ALA A 43 11.92 -7.72 9.04
N ILE A 44 11.85 -8.96 8.55
CA ILE A 44 12.47 -9.37 7.28
C ILE A 44 11.86 -8.61 6.07
N PRO A 45 10.53 -8.65 5.81
CA PRO A 45 9.93 -7.90 4.71
C PRO A 45 10.05 -6.39 4.88
N CYS A 46 9.99 -5.83 6.10
CA CYS A 46 10.23 -4.40 6.31
C CYS A 46 11.63 -3.98 5.83
N VAL A 47 12.67 -4.70 6.26
CA VAL A 47 14.04 -4.41 5.82
C VAL A 47 14.19 -4.63 4.31
N GLY A 48 13.55 -5.66 3.76
CA GLY A 48 13.55 -5.92 2.31
C GLY A 48 12.92 -4.77 1.51
N LEU A 49 11.75 -4.28 1.92
CA LEU A 49 11.07 -3.15 1.26
C LEU A 49 11.87 -1.85 1.39
N PHE A 50 12.49 -1.62 2.54
CA PHE A 50 13.37 -0.47 2.75
C PHE A 50 14.61 -0.50 1.83
N ILE A 51 15.28 -1.65 1.74
CA ILE A 51 16.42 -1.83 0.83
C ILE A 51 15.97 -1.68 -0.63
N ALA A 52 14.81 -2.24 -0.99
CA ALA A 52 14.26 -2.11 -2.35
C ALA A 52 13.95 -0.66 -2.71
N ALA A 53 13.35 0.12 -1.80
CA ALA A 53 13.09 1.54 -1.99
C ALA A 53 14.39 2.33 -2.24
N ILE A 54 15.44 2.06 -1.45
CA ILE A 54 16.76 2.68 -1.64
C ILE A 54 17.37 2.26 -2.98
N ALA A 55 17.35 0.96 -3.29
CA ALA A 55 17.90 0.42 -4.53
C ALA A 55 17.23 1.02 -5.76
N LEU A 56 15.89 1.09 -5.77
CA LEU A 56 15.13 1.73 -6.83
C LEU A 56 15.51 3.20 -6.95
N THR A 57 15.47 3.97 -5.85
CA THR A 57 15.85 5.38 -5.85
C THR A 57 17.24 5.61 -6.46
N ILE A 58 18.23 4.82 -6.05
CA ILE A 58 19.61 4.93 -6.56
C ILE A 58 19.66 4.54 -8.04
N SER A 59 19.05 3.41 -8.42
CA SER A 59 19.07 2.93 -9.81
C SER A 59 18.42 3.93 -10.77
N THR A 60 17.22 4.42 -10.44
CA THR A 60 16.48 5.41 -11.23
C THR A 60 17.23 6.73 -11.29
N LEU A 61 17.87 7.16 -10.19
CA LEU A 61 18.69 8.37 -10.18
C LEU A 61 19.89 8.25 -11.14
N ILE A 62 20.58 7.10 -11.14
CA ILE A 62 21.69 6.85 -12.07
C ILE A 62 21.19 6.88 -13.51
N SER A 63 20.09 6.17 -13.82
CA SER A 63 19.49 6.15 -15.17
C SER A 63 19.07 7.55 -15.63
N THR A 64 18.47 8.34 -14.74
CA THR A 64 18.06 9.73 -15.04
C THR A 64 19.28 10.59 -15.41
N ILE A 65 20.39 10.46 -14.67
CA ILE A 65 21.63 11.19 -14.96
C ILE A 65 22.21 10.76 -16.31
N GLN A 66 22.25 9.45 -16.59
CA GLN A 66 22.77 8.91 -17.85
C GLN A 66 22.00 9.46 -19.06
N VAL A 67 20.67 9.37 -19.06
CA VAL A 67 19.82 9.91 -20.14
C VAL A 67 20.00 11.42 -20.28
N THR A 68 20.09 12.16 -19.17
CA THR A 68 20.32 13.62 -19.21
C THR A 68 21.65 13.97 -19.91
N ILE A 69 22.71 13.17 -19.71
CA ILE A 69 24.01 13.37 -20.36
C ILE A 69 23.92 13.04 -21.86
N GLU A 70 23.26 11.95 -22.24
CA GLU A 70 23.08 11.54 -23.64
C GLU A 70 22.30 12.59 -24.45
N VAL A 71 21.25 13.16 -23.85
CA VAL A 71 20.47 14.26 -24.42
C VAL A 71 21.33 15.53 -24.58
N ALA A 72 22.13 15.87 -23.57
CA ALA A 72 23.02 17.04 -23.64
C ALA A 72 24.07 16.94 -24.75
N GLN A 73 24.46 15.71 -25.13
CA GLN A 73 25.36 15.44 -26.26
C GLN A 73 24.64 15.43 -27.62
N GLY A 74 23.32 15.62 -27.66
CA GLY A 74 22.53 15.77 -28.89
C GLY A 74 22.18 14.46 -29.61
N HIS A 75 22.27 13.31 -28.93
CA HIS A 75 22.09 12.00 -29.55
C HIS A 75 20.63 11.49 -29.57
N VAL A 76 19.68 12.17 -28.92
CA VAL A 76 18.33 11.64 -28.65
C VAL A 76 17.22 12.59 -29.10
N GLY A 77 16.14 12.03 -29.64
CA GLY A 77 14.94 12.78 -30.01
C GLY A 77 14.16 13.26 -28.78
N MET A 78 13.51 14.42 -28.88
CA MET A 78 12.73 15.03 -27.78
C MET A 78 11.54 14.15 -27.32
N GLN A 79 11.01 13.30 -28.20
CA GLN A 79 9.86 12.42 -27.89
C GLN A 79 10.28 11.22 -27.04
N ASP A 80 11.40 10.56 -27.38
CA ASP A 80 11.92 9.41 -26.62
C ASP A 80 12.34 9.84 -25.20
N MET A 81 12.98 11.01 -25.11
CA MET A 81 13.31 11.65 -23.83
C MET A 81 12.08 11.78 -22.92
N LEU A 82 10.96 12.28 -23.46
CA LEU A 82 9.75 12.49 -22.67
C LEU A 82 9.20 11.18 -22.12
N VAL A 83 9.28 10.08 -22.88
CA VAL A 83 8.86 8.75 -22.42
C VAL A 83 9.72 8.29 -21.26
N ASP A 84 11.04 8.35 -21.42
CA ASP A 84 12.00 7.88 -20.41
C ASP A 84 11.83 8.64 -19.10
N TYR A 85 11.60 9.96 -19.15
CA TYR A 85 11.34 10.74 -17.95
C TYR A 85 10.02 10.36 -17.25
N ILE A 86 8.97 10.02 -18.00
CA ILE A 86 7.71 9.56 -17.40
C ILE A 86 7.92 8.19 -16.73
N GLU A 87 8.67 7.29 -17.36
CA GLU A 87 9.01 5.98 -16.79
C GLU A 87 9.86 6.12 -15.52
N TYR A 88 10.85 7.01 -15.52
CA TYR A 88 11.65 7.28 -14.33
C TYR A 88 10.87 7.98 -13.22
N ALA A 89 9.95 8.88 -13.57
CA ALA A 89 9.04 9.49 -12.60
C ALA A 89 8.20 8.42 -11.90
N ASP A 90 7.68 7.44 -12.64
CA ASP A 90 6.96 6.31 -12.07
C ASP A 90 7.86 5.48 -11.14
N PHE A 91 9.08 5.13 -11.54
CA PHE A 91 10.00 4.41 -10.65
C PHE A 91 10.37 5.16 -9.36
N PHE A 92 10.44 6.49 -9.39
CA PHE A 92 10.58 7.27 -8.16
C PHE A 92 9.33 7.19 -7.28
N LEU A 93 8.13 7.22 -7.87
CA LEU A 93 6.89 7.00 -7.14
C LEU A 93 6.83 5.59 -6.55
N LEU A 94 7.27 4.56 -7.29
CA LEU A 94 7.40 3.19 -6.78
C LEU A 94 8.35 3.13 -5.59
N ALA A 95 9.51 3.79 -5.66
CA ALA A 95 10.46 3.79 -4.56
C ALA A 95 9.87 4.40 -3.28
N VAL A 96 9.17 5.54 -3.41
CA VAL A 96 8.49 6.20 -2.28
C VAL A 96 7.36 5.32 -1.74
N VAL A 97 6.60 4.69 -2.62
CA VAL A 97 5.56 3.72 -2.24
C VAL A 97 6.14 2.57 -1.45
N LEU A 98 7.22 1.91 -1.92
CA LEU A 98 7.85 0.82 -1.20
C LEU A 98 8.36 1.26 0.18
N TYR A 99 8.83 2.51 0.27
CA TYR A 99 9.21 3.12 1.55
C TYR A 99 8.02 3.32 2.49
N ILE A 100 6.91 3.89 2.00
CA ILE A 100 5.66 4.02 2.77
C ILE A 100 5.16 2.64 3.21
N MET A 101 5.20 1.65 2.33
CA MET A 101 4.81 0.28 2.62
C MET A 101 5.69 -0.35 3.71
N SER A 102 7.00 -0.08 3.69
CA SER A 102 7.91 -0.50 4.76
C SER A 102 7.53 0.12 6.11
N ILE A 103 7.15 1.40 6.13
CA ILE A 103 6.72 2.09 7.36
C ILE A 103 5.35 1.59 7.82
N GLY A 104 4.40 1.40 6.91
CA GLY A 104 3.08 0.86 7.21
C GLY A 104 3.17 -0.55 7.80
N LEU A 105 4.00 -1.41 7.20
CA LEU A 105 4.26 -2.75 7.72
C LEU A 105 4.99 -2.71 9.08
N TYR A 106 5.90 -1.75 9.28
CA TYR A 106 6.55 -1.55 10.57
C TYR A 106 5.53 -1.11 11.65
N SER A 107 4.66 -0.15 11.34
CA SER A 107 3.66 0.35 12.29
C SER A 107 2.63 -0.70 12.66
N LEU A 108 2.17 -1.50 11.69
CA LEU A 108 1.16 -2.53 11.94
C LEU A 108 1.62 -3.63 12.91
N PHE A 109 2.92 -3.96 12.92
CA PHE A 109 3.46 -5.07 13.70
C PHE A 109 4.36 -4.67 14.88
N ILE A 110 4.92 -3.46 14.89
CA ILE A 110 5.84 -3.01 15.95
C ILE A 110 5.20 -1.94 16.83
N ASP A 111 4.67 -0.86 16.25
CA ASP A 111 4.19 0.28 17.03
C ASP A 111 3.01 0.99 16.36
N HIS A 112 1.86 0.94 17.04
CA HIS A 112 0.60 1.53 16.59
C HIS A 112 0.43 2.97 17.11
N ASP A 113 1.36 3.46 17.95
CA ASP A 113 1.27 4.77 18.63
C ASP A 113 2.09 5.87 17.91
N ILE A 114 2.31 5.71 16.60
CA ILE A 114 2.91 6.77 15.77
C ILE A 114 1.79 7.70 15.34
N ASP A 115 1.87 8.96 15.77
CA ASP A 115 0.92 10.02 15.41
C ASP A 115 1.07 10.37 13.91
N MET A 116 0.41 9.58 13.06
CA MET A 116 0.44 9.73 11.61
C MET A 116 -0.73 10.60 11.14
N PRO A 117 -0.50 11.52 10.18
CA PRO A 117 -1.60 12.28 9.59
C PRO A 117 -2.59 11.33 8.90
N ALA A 118 -3.87 11.68 8.87
CA ALA A 118 -4.96 10.78 8.45
C ALA A 118 -4.80 10.16 7.05
N TRP A 119 -4.00 10.74 6.16
CA TRP A 119 -3.70 10.21 4.83
C TRP A 119 -2.62 9.12 4.80
N LEU A 120 -1.89 8.90 5.89
CA LEU A 120 -0.84 7.88 6.02
C LEU A 120 -1.18 6.81 7.07
N LYS A 121 -2.36 6.90 7.68
CA LYS A 121 -2.78 5.98 8.73
C LYS A 121 -3.18 4.63 8.11
N ILE A 122 -2.31 3.63 8.29
CA ILE A 122 -2.48 2.26 7.80
C ILE A 122 -2.81 1.41 9.02
N ASP A 123 -4.10 1.12 9.20
CA ASP A 123 -4.59 0.41 10.38
C ASP A 123 -4.65 -1.11 10.17
N THR A 124 -4.61 -1.57 8.90
CA THR A 124 -4.72 -2.99 8.55
C THR A 124 -3.75 -3.44 7.45
N LEU A 125 -3.58 -4.76 7.30
CA LEU A 125 -2.85 -5.36 6.16
C LEU A 125 -3.54 -5.12 4.82
N ASP A 126 -4.86 -4.89 4.84
CA ASP A 126 -5.66 -4.73 3.64
C ASP A 126 -5.41 -3.37 2.97
N ASP A 127 -5.18 -2.32 3.76
CA ASP A 127 -4.79 -0.99 3.25
C ASP A 127 -3.44 -1.05 2.53
N LEU A 128 -2.49 -1.81 3.12
CA LEU A 128 -1.17 -2.04 2.53
C LEU A 128 -1.31 -2.78 1.18
N LYS A 129 -2.20 -3.77 1.11
CA LYS A 129 -2.47 -4.53 -0.11
C LYS A 129 -3.15 -3.68 -1.19
N GLU A 130 -4.09 -2.83 -0.81
CA GLU A 130 -4.75 -1.90 -1.75
C GLU A 130 -3.73 -0.94 -2.37
N LEU A 131 -2.85 -0.38 -1.56
CA LEU A 131 -1.78 0.50 -2.03
C LEU A 131 -0.86 -0.21 -3.03
N LEU A 132 -0.50 -1.48 -2.76
CA LEU A 132 0.27 -2.30 -3.70
C LEU A 132 -0.45 -2.53 -5.04
N VAL A 133 -1.75 -2.83 -5.02
CA VAL A 133 -2.52 -3.09 -6.25
C VAL A 133 -2.68 -1.82 -7.08
N GLY A 134 -2.96 -0.68 -6.43
CA GLY A 134 -3.03 0.62 -7.11
C GLY A 134 -1.75 0.93 -7.86
N VAL A 135 -0.62 0.67 -7.21
CA VAL A 135 0.71 0.89 -7.77
C VAL A 135 0.98 0.01 -8.99
N ILE A 136 0.68 -1.28 -8.92
CA ILE A 136 0.79 -2.19 -10.08
C ILE A 136 -0.06 -1.67 -11.26
N GLY A 137 -1.25 -1.13 -10.99
CA GLY A 137 -2.10 -0.48 -11.99
C GLY A 137 -1.42 0.69 -12.70
N VAL A 138 -0.77 1.57 -11.92
CA VAL A 138 -0.05 2.73 -12.47
C VAL A 138 1.15 2.30 -13.32
N VAL A 139 1.97 1.35 -12.86
CA VAL A 139 3.12 0.83 -13.62
C VAL A 139 2.69 0.29 -14.97
N MET A 140 1.62 -0.49 -15.00
CA MET A 140 1.08 -1.03 -16.25
C MET A 140 0.61 0.08 -17.21
N ALA A 141 -0.01 1.14 -16.68
CA ALA A 141 -0.45 2.28 -17.48
C ALA A 141 0.73 3.07 -18.07
N VAL A 142 1.77 3.33 -17.28
CA VAL A 142 2.99 4.01 -17.73
C VAL A 142 3.73 3.17 -18.77
N TYR A 143 3.81 1.85 -18.57
CA TYR A 143 4.38 0.94 -19.56
C TYR A 143 3.65 1.00 -20.91
N PHE A 144 2.32 1.01 -20.90
CA PHE A 144 1.53 1.18 -22.12
C PHE A 144 1.79 2.55 -22.78
N LEU A 145 1.85 3.63 -22.01
CA LEU A 145 2.13 4.96 -22.52
C LEU A 145 3.50 5.03 -23.22
N GLY A 146 4.52 4.38 -22.65
CA GLY A 146 5.84 4.29 -23.30
C GLY A 146 5.80 3.55 -24.63
N ARG A 147 4.93 2.55 -24.79
CA ARG A 147 4.73 1.82 -26.06
C ARG A 147 3.88 2.55 -27.08
N LEU A 148 2.99 3.42 -26.62
CA LEU A 148 2.20 4.32 -27.45
C LEU A 148 3.08 5.36 -28.15
N ILE A 149 4.05 5.94 -27.43
CA ILE A 149 4.87 7.04 -27.95
C ILE A 149 5.99 6.54 -28.88
N HIS A 150 6.59 5.38 -28.61
CA HIS A 150 7.65 4.79 -29.46
C HIS A 150 7.16 4.32 -30.85
N GLY A 151 5.88 4.47 -31.19
CA GLY A 151 5.38 4.20 -32.54
C GLY A 151 5.42 2.71 -32.93
N THR A 152 4.95 1.84 -32.05
CA THR A 152 4.77 0.40 -32.36
C THR A 152 3.67 0.17 -33.40
N GLU A 153 3.66 -1.02 -34.03
CA GLU A 153 2.62 -1.35 -35.01
C GLU A 153 1.21 -1.18 -34.41
N PRO A 154 0.23 -0.61 -35.15
CA PRO A 154 -1.09 -0.30 -34.61
C PRO A 154 -1.85 -1.51 -34.04
N LEU A 155 -1.63 -2.69 -34.62
CA LEU A 155 -2.25 -3.93 -34.14
C LEU A 155 -1.63 -4.41 -32.82
N ASP A 156 -0.30 -4.40 -32.71
CA ASP A 156 0.40 -4.77 -31.48
C ASP A 156 0.05 -3.83 -30.33
N LEU A 157 0.00 -2.52 -30.62
CA LEU A 157 -0.42 -1.52 -29.65
C LEU A 157 -1.85 -1.77 -29.14
N LEU A 158 -2.77 -2.17 -30.02
CA LEU A 158 -4.14 -2.51 -29.65
C LEU A 158 -4.17 -3.75 -28.75
N PHE A 159 -3.42 -4.80 -29.08
CA PHE A 159 -3.34 -6.01 -28.26
C PHE A 159 -2.72 -5.74 -26.87
N ILE A 160 -1.63 -4.97 -26.81
CA ILE A 160 -0.98 -4.56 -25.55
C ILE A 160 -1.93 -3.68 -24.73
N GLY A 161 -2.61 -2.72 -25.36
CA GLY A 161 -3.58 -1.85 -24.67
C GLY A 161 -4.76 -2.64 -24.11
N LEU A 162 -5.33 -3.56 -24.90
CA LEU A 162 -6.49 -4.36 -24.50
C LEU A 162 -6.16 -5.35 -23.38
N SER A 163 -5.01 -6.01 -23.46
CA SER A 163 -4.53 -6.91 -22.39
C SER A 163 -4.23 -6.15 -21.10
N THR A 164 -3.55 -5.02 -21.18
CA THR A 164 -3.25 -4.17 -20.01
C THR A 164 -4.54 -3.65 -19.35
N ALA A 165 -5.49 -3.17 -20.16
CA ALA A 165 -6.79 -2.71 -19.67
C ALA A 165 -7.59 -3.84 -18.99
N ALA A 166 -7.57 -5.05 -19.57
CA ALA A 166 -8.22 -6.21 -18.97
C ALA A 166 -7.63 -6.56 -17.59
N VAL A 167 -6.30 -6.49 -17.44
CA VAL A 167 -5.64 -6.74 -16.15
C VAL A 167 -6.01 -5.67 -15.12
N ILE A 168 -5.96 -4.38 -15.50
CA ILE A 168 -6.34 -3.27 -14.62
C ILE A 168 -7.79 -3.41 -14.15
N VAL A 169 -8.72 -3.74 -15.05
CA VAL A 169 -10.14 -3.96 -14.71
C VAL A 169 -10.30 -5.16 -13.77
N ALA A 170 -9.59 -6.27 -14.02
CA ALA A 170 -9.63 -7.44 -13.16
C ALA A 170 -9.12 -7.14 -11.75
N LEU A 171 -8.00 -6.41 -11.63
CA LEU A 171 -7.44 -5.99 -10.35
C LEU A 171 -8.38 -5.03 -9.60
N ALA A 172 -8.93 -4.03 -10.29
CA ALA A 172 -9.86 -3.07 -9.70
C ALA A 172 -11.14 -3.76 -9.20
N TYR A 173 -11.68 -4.71 -9.97
CA TYR A 173 -12.83 -5.50 -9.55
C TYR A 173 -12.53 -6.36 -8.32
N PHE A 174 -11.35 -6.99 -8.29
CA PHE A 174 -10.90 -7.80 -7.16
C PHE A 174 -10.76 -6.98 -5.88
N VAL A 175 -10.12 -5.81 -5.94
CA VAL A 175 -9.98 -4.91 -4.78
C VAL A 175 -11.37 -4.51 -4.26
N LYS A 176 -12.25 -4.07 -5.16
CA LYS A 176 -13.61 -3.63 -4.79
C LYS A 176 -14.45 -4.75 -4.16
N HIS A 177 -14.39 -5.98 -4.68
CA HIS A 177 -15.24 -7.07 -4.18
C HIS A 177 -14.64 -7.82 -2.99
N VAL A 178 -13.30 -7.93 -2.91
CA VAL A 178 -12.64 -8.77 -1.91
C VAL A 178 -12.13 -7.96 -0.73
N ILE A 179 -11.56 -6.78 -0.97
CA ILE A 179 -10.87 -5.99 0.06
C ILE A 179 -11.81 -4.96 0.67
N SER A 180 -12.60 -4.26 -0.16
CA SER A 180 -13.51 -3.19 0.30
C SER A 180 -14.78 -3.70 1.03
N SER A 181 -14.93 -5.00 1.29
CA SER A 181 -16.11 -5.58 1.97
C SER A 181 -16.08 -5.44 3.51
N HIS A 182 -15.00 -4.94 4.11
CA HIS A 182 -14.89 -4.79 5.58
C HIS A 182 -15.17 -3.36 6.09
N GLY A 183 -15.62 -2.45 5.22
CA GLY A 183 -15.75 -1.03 5.51
C GLY A 183 -17.17 -0.43 5.45
N GLU A 184 -18.22 -1.21 5.75
CA GLU A 184 -19.55 -0.66 6.07
C GLU A 184 -19.98 -1.04 7.49
#